data_AF-A0A3A4QMI4-F1
#
_entry.id   AF-A0A3A4QMI4-F1
#
_cell.length_a   1.000
_cell.length_b   1.000
_cell.length_c   1.000
_cell.angle_alpha   90.00
_cell.angle_beta   90.00
_cell.angle_gamma   90.00
#
_symmetry.space_group_name_H-M   'P 1'
#
loop_
_entity.id
_entity.type
_entity.pdbx_description
1 polymer ?
#
loop_
_entity_poly.entity_id
_entity_poly.type
_entity_poly.pdbx_seq_one_letter_code
_entity_poly.pdbx_strand_id
1 'polypeptide(L)'
;MEKMPTTTASIRSGPSIFQWISTHWFETFLVVYGLWVFVPFLAPVFMQLGWTGAGKAVYFIYSFFCHQLPERSFFWFGEKTMYSLGEIQAVWQNTANPMILRQFIGNETLGWKVAWSDRMISFYTSVWLFAAIWYPFRRRIKPLSWWGFALLLLPLVLDGGTHAISDFAGIGLGFRDTNTWLTLLTNHAFPATFYAGDALGSFNSIMRFITGILAGVGIVWLAFPYIHQTQAYNQQLDELNYVKVIEQIKAQNTHPPGG
;
A
#
# COMPACT_ATOMS: atom_id res chain seq x y z
N MET A 1 20.70 -59.50 33.03
CA MET A 1 20.43 -59.10 31.64
C MET A 1 19.81 -57.71 31.70
N GLU A 2 20.65 -56.70 31.53
CA GLU A 2 20.37 -55.29 31.81
C GLU A 2 19.70 -54.65 30.59
N LYS A 3 18.51 -54.07 30.76
CA LYS A 3 17.82 -53.32 29.69
C LYS A 3 18.30 -51.87 29.73
N MET A 4 19.11 -51.49 28.76
CA MET A 4 19.44 -50.08 28.49
C MET A 4 18.18 -49.28 28.10
N PRO A 5 18.00 -48.04 28.58
CA PRO A 5 16.95 -47.17 28.08
C PRO A 5 17.39 -46.53 26.76
N THR A 6 16.63 -46.81 25.70
CA THR A 6 16.73 -46.13 24.40
C THR A 6 16.45 -44.64 24.59
N THR A 7 17.51 -43.83 24.45
CA THR A 7 17.41 -42.38 24.38
C THR A 7 16.76 -41.99 23.05
N THR A 8 15.46 -41.69 23.06
CA THR A 8 14.83 -41.00 21.93
C THR A 8 15.34 -39.58 21.88
N ALA A 9 16.36 -39.35 21.04
CA ALA A 9 16.81 -38.03 20.68
C ALA A 9 15.64 -37.26 20.07
N SER A 10 15.15 -36.25 20.80
CA SER A 10 14.18 -35.29 20.30
C SER A 10 14.79 -34.57 19.10
N ILE A 11 14.26 -34.88 17.91
CA ILE A 11 14.59 -34.17 16.67
C ILE A 11 14.11 -32.73 16.87
N ARG A 12 15.04 -31.79 17.07
CA ARG A 12 14.74 -30.36 16.97
C ARG A 12 14.27 -30.09 15.55
N SER A 13 12.97 -30.02 15.33
CA SER A 13 12.41 -29.47 14.09
C SER A 13 12.95 -28.06 13.93
N GLY A 14 13.59 -27.77 12.79
CA GLY A 14 14.04 -26.41 12.47
C GLY A 14 12.87 -25.41 12.58
N PRO A 15 13.16 -24.12 12.79
CA PRO A 15 12.10 -23.12 12.91
C PRO A 15 11.21 -23.19 11.67
N SER A 16 9.89 -23.26 11.89
CA SER A 16 8.93 -23.29 10.78
C SER A 16 9.07 -22.01 9.96
N ILE A 17 8.70 -22.06 8.67
CA ILE A 17 8.70 -20.86 7.81
C ILE A 17 7.87 -19.72 8.42
N PHE A 18 6.78 -20.06 9.13
CA PHE A 18 5.95 -19.11 9.87
C PHE A 18 6.70 -18.45 11.02
N GLN A 19 7.52 -19.20 11.75
CA GLN A 19 8.35 -18.66 12.82
C GLN A 19 9.42 -17.72 12.26
N TRP A 20 10.05 -18.10 11.13
CA TRP A 20 11.02 -17.24 10.46
C TRP A 20 10.40 -15.92 9.97
N ILE A 21 9.22 -15.98 9.34
CA ILE A 21 8.47 -14.82 8.88
C ILE A 21 8.09 -13.93 10.06
N SER A 22 7.66 -14.53 11.18
CA SER A 22 7.33 -13.76 12.40
C SER A 22 8.55 -13.01 12.94
N THR A 23 9.72 -13.64 12.96
CA THR A 23 10.97 -13.01 13.40
C THR A 23 11.45 -11.91 12.43
N HIS A 24 11.27 -12.10 11.13
CA HIS A 24 11.71 -11.18 10.06
C HIS A 24 10.53 -10.45 9.40
N TRP A 25 9.50 -10.16 10.19
CA TRP A 25 8.24 -9.61 9.67
C TRP A 25 8.43 -8.30 8.93
N PHE A 26 9.38 -7.48 9.37
CA PHE A 26 9.59 -6.14 8.86
C PHE A 26 10.31 -6.19 7.51
N GLU A 27 11.34 -7.02 7.40
CA GLU A 27 12.04 -7.31 6.15
C GLU A 27 11.08 -7.98 5.15
N THR A 28 10.28 -8.94 5.62
CA THR A 28 9.24 -9.58 4.81
C THR A 28 8.23 -8.56 4.31
N PHE A 29 7.77 -7.65 5.18
CA PHE A 29 6.90 -6.54 4.81
C PHE A 29 7.57 -5.66 3.74
N LEU A 30 8.79 -5.18 3.97
CA LEU A 30 9.48 -4.29 3.03
C LEU A 30 9.65 -4.93 1.64
N VAL A 31 9.98 -6.22 1.58
CA VAL A 31 10.15 -6.93 0.32
C VAL A 31 8.81 -7.20 -0.35
N VAL A 32 7.88 -7.88 0.32
CA VAL A 32 6.61 -8.31 -0.29
C VAL A 32 5.74 -7.10 -0.62
N TYR A 33 5.59 -6.17 0.31
CA TYR A 33 4.82 -4.94 0.09
C TYR A 33 5.56 -4.00 -0.88
N GLY A 34 6.89 -3.93 -0.83
CA GLY A 34 7.67 -3.17 -1.80
C GLY A 34 7.48 -3.67 -3.22
N LEU A 35 7.53 -4.99 -3.44
CA LEU A 35 7.22 -5.59 -4.74
C LEU A 35 5.80 -5.23 -5.19
N TRP A 36 4.81 -5.31 -4.28
CA TRP A 36 3.44 -4.89 -4.57
C TRP A 36 3.33 -3.42 -4.99
N VAL A 37 4.10 -2.53 -4.35
CA VAL A 37 4.10 -1.09 -4.65
C VAL A 37 4.79 -0.78 -5.97
N PHE A 38 5.94 -1.41 -6.24
CA PHE A 38 6.84 -0.98 -7.32
C PHE A 38 6.71 -1.78 -8.62
N VAL A 39 6.18 -3.00 -8.61
CA VAL A 39 5.94 -3.78 -9.85
C VAL A 39 5.06 -3.03 -10.87
N PRO A 40 4.04 -2.26 -10.49
CA PRO A 40 3.22 -1.47 -11.44
C PRO A 40 3.99 -0.45 -12.27
N PHE A 41 5.15 0.00 -11.80
CA PHE A 41 6.04 0.88 -12.56
C PHE A 41 6.83 0.14 -13.64
N LEU A 42 6.92 -1.20 -13.57
CA LEU A 42 7.50 -2.02 -14.63
C LEU A 42 6.55 -2.20 -15.82
N ALA A 43 5.24 -1.99 -15.64
CA ALA A 43 4.26 -2.12 -16.70
C ALA A 43 4.58 -1.23 -17.92
N PRO A 44 4.80 0.08 -17.79
CA PRO A 44 5.19 0.91 -18.93
C PRO A 44 6.56 0.53 -19.51
N VAL A 45 7.51 0.08 -18.69
CA VAL A 45 8.84 -0.38 -19.15
C VAL A 45 8.70 -1.59 -20.06
N PHE A 46 7.92 -2.59 -19.67
CA PHE A 46 7.67 -3.77 -20.49
C PHE A 46 6.97 -3.42 -21.79
N MET A 47 6.04 -2.47 -21.76
CA MET A 47 5.37 -2.02 -22.99
C MET A 47 6.34 -1.30 -23.93
N GLN A 48 7.20 -0.42 -23.41
CA GLN A 48 8.23 0.29 -24.17
C GLN A 48 9.26 -0.68 -24.82
N LEU A 49 9.61 -1.77 -24.13
CA LEU A 49 10.53 -2.79 -24.64
C LEU A 49 9.88 -3.79 -25.63
N GLY A 50 8.58 -3.63 -25.90
CA GLY A 50 7.82 -4.56 -26.75
C GLY A 50 7.42 -5.87 -26.06
N TRP A 51 7.70 -6.04 -24.75
CA TRP A 51 7.28 -7.18 -23.93
C TRP A 51 5.81 -7.04 -23.51
N THR A 52 4.93 -6.87 -24.50
CA THR A 52 3.53 -6.50 -24.31
C THR A 52 2.75 -7.52 -23.47
N GLY A 53 3.06 -8.81 -23.57
CA GLY A 53 2.45 -9.85 -22.75
C GLY A 53 2.71 -9.65 -21.25
N ALA A 54 3.97 -9.37 -20.88
CA ALA A 54 4.34 -9.09 -19.50
C ALA A 54 3.71 -7.79 -18.99
N GLY A 55 3.76 -6.71 -19.79
CA GLY A 55 3.12 -5.43 -19.45
C GLY A 55 1.63 -5.59 -19.20
N LYS A 56 0.89 -6.23 -20.12
CA LYS A 56 -0.55 -6.51 -19.99
C LYS A 56 -0.88 -7.39 -18.79
N ALA A 57 -0.03 -8.38 -18.45
CA ALA A 57 -0.22 -9.18 -17.25
C ALA A 57 -0.14 -8.33 -15.98
N VAL A 58 0.81 -7.38 -15.90
CA VAL A 58 0.89 -6.43 -14.77
C VAL A 58 -0.38 -5.57 -14.72
N TYR A 59 -0.78 -4.93 -15.81
CA TYR A 59 -2.03 -4.13 -15.81
C TYR A 59 -3.24 -4.96 -15.35
N PHE A 60 -3.38 -6.18 -15.84
CA PHE A 60 -4.47 -7.08 -15.49
C PHE A 60 -4.48 -7.41 -13.98
N ILE A 61 -3.37 -7.89 -13.43
CA ILE A 61 -3.26 -8.24 -12.00
C ILE A 61 -3.62 -7.04 -11.12
N TYR A 62 -3.10 -5.86 -11.46
CA TYR A 62 -3.31 -4.66 -10.68
C TYR A 62 -4.69 -4.01 -10.90
N SER A 63 -5.44 -4.43 -11.93
CA SER A 63 -6.78 -3.89 -12.24
C SER A 63 -7.83 -4.26 -11.19
N PHE A 64 -7.58 -5.35 -10.45
CA PHE A 64 -8.41 -5.79 -9.32
C PHE A 64 -8.29 -4.86 -8.10
N PHE A 65 -7.22 -4.06 -8.03
CA PHE A 65 -6.88 -3.25 -6.86
C PHE A 65 -6.94 -1.75 -7.15
N CYS A 66 -6.84 -1.37 -8.43
CA CYS A 66 -6.97 0.01 -8.87
C CYS A 66 -7.77 0.08 -10.16
N HIS A 67 -8.61 1.11 -10.29
CA HIS A 67 -9.33 1.37 -11.51
C HIS A 67 -8.41 1.70 -12.71
N GLN A 68 -7.19 2.22 -12.44
CA GLN A 68 -6.18 2.60 -13.46
C GLN A 68 -6.75 3.54 -14.53
N LEU A 69 -7.53 4.55 -14.15
CA LEU A 69 -8.08 5.49 -15.13
C LEU A 69 -6.95 6.34 -15.70
N PRO A 70 -6.87 6.51 -17.03
CA PRO A 70 -5.72 7.11 -17.69
C PRO A 70 -5.51 8.58 -17.30
N GLU A 71 -6.57 9.38 -17.21
CA GLU A 71 -6.51 10.80 -16.80
C GLU A 71 -6.09 11.01 -15.34
N ARG A 72 -5.96 9.92 -14.59
CA ARG A 72 -5.56 9.88 -13.17
C ARG A 72 -4.30 9.05 -12.93
N SER A 73 -3.62 8.63 -13.99
CA SER A 73 -2.41 7.77 -13.92
C SER A 73 -1.21 8.50 -14.51
N PHE A 74 -0.01 8.14 -14.05
CA PHE A 74 1.20 8.71 -14.64
C PHE A 74 1.60 7.98 -15.91
N PHE A 75 2.04 8.72 -16.94
CA PHE A 75 2.56 8.18 -18.18
C PHE A 75 4.07 8.29 -18.25
N TRP A 76 4.71 7.25 -18.75
CA TRP A 76 6.15 7.17 -19.00
C TRP A 76 6.39 7.04 -20.49
N PHE A 77 7.55 7.55 -20.93
CA PHE A 77 7.99 7.52 -22.33
C PHE A 77 7.09 8.28 -23.32
N GLY A 78 6.23 9.17 -22.81
CA GLY A 78 5.49 10.15 -23.58
C GLY A 78 5.96 11.58 -23.30
N GLU A 79 5.36 12.55 -23.98
CA GLU A 79 5.67 13.97 -23.81
C GLU A 79 5.27 14.53 -22.43
N LYS A 80 4.21 14.00 -21.82
CA LYS A 80 3.67 14.44 -20.53
C LYS A 80 3.62 13.29 -19.54
N THR A 81 3.76 13.63 -18.26
CA THR A 81 3.63 12.66 -17.17
C THR A 81 2.17 12.37 -16.83
N MET A 82 1.22 13.20 -17.26
CA MET A 82 -0.22 12.98 -17.07
C MET A 82 -0.97 13.74 -18.18
N TYR A 83 -2.04 13.14 -18.67
CA TYR A 83 -2.85 13.69 -19.77
C TYR A 83 -4.29 13.92 -19.29
N SER A 84 -4.92 14.97 -19.81
CA SER A 84 -6.32 15.25 -19.56
C SER A 84 -7.24 14.23 -20.24
N LEU A 85 -8.48 14.11 -19.75
CA LEU A 85 -9.47 13.21 -20.35
C LEU A 85 -9.69 13.52 -21.84
N GLY A 86 -9.75 14.80 -22.22
CA GLY A 86 -9.91 15.20 -23.61
C GLY A 86 -8.75 14.77 -24.51
N GLU A 87 -7.51 14.82 -24.02
CA GLU A 87 -6.33 14.33 -24.75
C GLU A 87 -6.39 12.81 -24.95
N ILE A 88 -6.82 12.06 -23.93
CA ILE A 88 -7.02 10.61 -24.04
C ILE A 88 -8.13 10.28 -25.05
N GLN A 89 -9.25 10.99 -24.98
CA GLN A 89 -10.39 10.80 -25.88
C GLN A 89 -10.03 11.08 -27.34
N ALA A 90 -9.16 12.06 -27.59
CA ALA A 90 -8.72 12.44 -28.93
C ALA A 90 -7.87 11.36 -29.62
N VAL A 91 -7.11 10.56 -28.87
CA VAL A 91 -6.19 9.55 -29.43
C VAL A 91 -6.69 8.11 -29.31
N TRP A 92 -7.85 7.90 -28.67
CA TRP A 92 -8.36 6.57 -28.39
C TRP A 92 -9.86 6.43 -28.65
N GLN A 93 -10.71 6.76 -27.68
CA GLN A 93 -12.15 6.68 -27.79
C GLN A 93 -12.79 7.85 -27.04
N ASN A 94 -13.73 8.54 -27.70
CA ASN A 94 -14.52 9.58 -27.05
C ASN A 94 -15.58 8.96 -26.13
N THR A 95 -15.21 8.72 -24.88
CA THR A 95 -16.06 8.09 -23.87
C THR A 95 -15.77 8.64 -22.48
N ALA A 96 -16.82 8.71 -21.65
CA ALA A 96 -16.74 9.01 -20.21
C ALA A 96 -17.00 7.76 -19.35
N ASN A 97 -17.18 6.59 -19.98
CA ASN A 97 -17.46 5.35 -19.26
C ASN A 97 -16.15 4.81 -18.63
N PRO A 98 -16.08 4.70 -17.29
CA PRO A 98 -14.84 4.28 -16.61
C PRO A 98 -14.42 2.85 -16.95
N MET A 99 -15.37 1.95 -17.28
CA MET A 99 -15.07 0.56 -17.66
C MET A 99 -14.44 0.45 -19.04
N ILE A 100 -14.73 1.42 -19.91
CA ILE A 100 -14.06 1.56 -21.20
C ILE A 100 -12.74 2.28 -20.95
N LEU A 101 -12.73 3.51 -20.41
CA LEU A 101 -11.53 4.32 -20.15
C LEU A 101 -10.35 3.57 -19.56
N ARG A 102 -10.59 2.72 -18.56
CA ARG A 102 -9.50 1.95 -17.92
C ARG A 102 -8.75 0.99 -18.86
N GLN A 103 -9.34 0.60 -19.98
CA GLN A 103 -8.72 -0.25 -20.99
C GLN A 103 -7.60 0.47 -21.76
N PHE A 104 -7.61 1.80 -21.79
CA PHE A 104 -6.54 2.57 -22.41
C PHE A 104 -5.25 2.46 -21.58
N ILE A 105 -4.29 1.66 -22.06
CA ILE A 105 -2.98 1.48 -21.43
C ILE A 105 -2.00 2.59 -21.84
N GLY A 106 -2.11 3.07 -23.08
CA GLY A 106 -1.14 3.96 -23.70
C GLY A 106 -0.85 3.59 -25.14
N ASN A 107 0.00 4.38 -25.80
CA ASN A 107 0.45 4.19 -27.18
C ASN A 107 1.82 4.86 -27.38
N GLU A 108 2.38 4.75 -28.58
CA GLU A 108 3.71 5.31 -28.88
C GLU A 108 3.79 6.84 -28.75
N THR A 109 2.66 7.55 -28.92
CA THR A 109 2.60 9.01 -28.83
C THR A 109 2.55 9.51 -27.38
N LEU A 110 1.64 8.96 -26.58
CA LEU A 110 1.41 9.37 -25.19
C LEU A 110 2.29 8.60 -24.19
N GLY A 111 3.02 7.61 -24.67
CA GLY A 111 3.68 6.63 -23.82
C GLY A 111 2.68 5.70 -23.14
N TRP A 112 3.10 5.09 -22.03
CA TRP A 112 2.37 4.04 -21.34
C TRP A 112 2.15 4.43 -19.89
N LYS A 113 0.94 4.21 -19.38
CA LYS A 113 0.60 4.56 -18.00
C LYS A 113 1.24 3.61 -16.99
N VAL A 114 1.58 4.07 -15.80
CA VAL A 114 1.86 3.18 -14.67
C VAL A 114 0.58 2.40 -14.35
N ALA A 115 0.68 1.12 -13.95
CA ALA A 115 -0.48 0.30 -13.59
C ALA A 115 -1.13 0.69 -12.24
N TRP A 116 -1.03 1.97 -11.88
CA TRP A 116 -1.61 2.62 -10.71
C TRP A 116 -2.12 4.02 -11.05
N SER A 117 -3.19 4.43 -10.38
CA SER A 117 -3.54 5.85 -10.29
C SER A 117 -2.62 6.58 -9.33
N ASP A 118 -2.53 7.90 -9.47
CA ASP A 118 -1.76 8.78 -8.58
C ASP A 118 -2.15 8.64 -7.10
N ARG A 119 -3.44 8.45 -6.77
CA ARG A 119 -3.91 8.15 -5.41
C ARG A 119 -3.31 6.86 -4.87
N MET A 120 -3.29 5.79 -5.67
CA MET A 120 -2.73 4.49 -5.25
C MET A 120 -1.21 4.57 -5.08
N ILE A 121 -0.53 5.28 -5.99
CA ILE A 121 0.90 5.57 -5.84
C ILE A 121 1.15 6.31 -4.55
N SER A 122 0.44 7.42 -4.31
CA SER A 122 0.58 8.22 -3.09
C SER A 122 0.37 7.37 -1.84
N PHE A 123 -0.76 6.69 -1.74
CA PHE A 123 -1.13 5.93 -0.55
C PHE A 123 -0.18 4.76 -0.28
N TYR A 124 -0.01 3.84 -1.23
CA TYR A 124 0.76 2.62 -1.00
C TYR A 124 2.26 2.91 -0.88
N THR A 125 2.81 3.83 -1.68
CA THR A 125 4.22 4.21 -1.55
C THR A 125 4.49 4.89 -0.22
N SER A 126 3.55 5.70 0.28
CA SER A 126 3.66 6.32 1.60
C SER A 126 3.70 5.27 2.71
N VAL A 127 2.83 4.26 2.68
CA VAL A 127 2.87 3.17 3.68
C VAL A 127 4.26 2.49 3.68
N TRP A 128 4.79 2.15 2.51
CA TRP A 128 6.11 1.51 2.41
C TRP A 128 7.24 2.43 2.89
N LEU A 129 7.24 3.69 2.45
CA LEU A 129 8.25 4.68 2.79
C LEU A 129 8.24 5.00 4.29
N PHE A 130 7.07 5.28 4.86
CA PHE A 130 6.96 5.60 6.28
C PHE A 130 7.24 4.39 7.16
N ALA A 131 6.97 3.16 6.71
CA ALA A 131 7.43 1.95 7.39
C ALA A 131 8.96 1.89 7.47
N ALA A 132 9.64 2.13 6.34
CA ALA A 132 11.11 2.20 6.28
C ALA A 132 11.67 3.30 7.20
N ILE A 133 11.08 4.50 7.18
CA ILE A 133 11.46 5.62 8.05
C ILE A 133 11.16 5.30 9.52
N TRP A 134 10.03 4.67 9.83
CA TRP A 134 9.62 4.35 11.20
C TRP A 134 10.59 3.39 11.88
N TYR A 135 11.13 2.41 11.15
CA TYR A 135 11.96 1.34 11.73
C TYR A 135 13.14 1.83 12.59
N PRO A 136 14.04 2.72 12.14
CA PRO A 136 15.11 3.23 13.01
C PRO A 136 14.59 3.93 14.29
N PHE A 137 13.37 4.48 14.27
CA PHE A 137 12.74 5.17 15.40
C PHE A 137 11.75 4.31 16.19
N ARG A 138 11.57 3.02 15.83
CA ARG A 138 10.53 2.12 16.38
C ARG A 138 10.50 2.00 17.90
N ARG A 139 11.64 2.21 18.56
CA ARG A 139 11.76 2.17 20.03
C ARG A 139 11.30 3.45 20.73
N ARG A 140 11.16 4.56 20.00
CA ARG A 140 10.79 5.88 20.53
C ARG A 140 9.36 6.29 20.18
N ILE A 141 8.85 5.82 19.05
CA ILE A 141 7.51 6.18 18.57
C ILE A 141 6.46 5.38 19.33
N LYS A 142 5.58 6.08 20.06
CA LYS A 142 4.42 5.47 20.72
C LYS A 142 3.30 5.18 19.71
N PRO A 143 2.48 4.14 19.93
CA PRO A 143 1.33 3.85 19.09
C PRO A 143 0.39 5.05 18.99
N LEU A 144 -0.11 5.30 17.78
CA LEU A 144 -1.15 6.28 17.56
C LEU A 144 -2.47 5.80 18.19
N SER A 145 -3.27 6.70 18.76
CA SER A 145 -4.61 6.35 19.20
C SER A 145 -5.53 6.10 18.01
N TRP A 146 -6.59 5.30 18.19
CA TRP A 146 -7.59 5.08 17.14
C TRP A 146 -8.25 6.38 16.65
N TRP A 147 -8.42 7.38 17.53
CA TRP A 147 -8.92 8.71 17.15
C TRP A 147 -7.91 9.51 16.33
N GLY A 148 -6.63 9.47 16.70
CA GLY A 148 -5.56 10.08 15.90
C GLY A 148 -5.46 9.43 14.51
N PHE A 149 -5.61 8.11 14.44
CA PHE A 149 -5.68 7.40 13.17
C PHE A 149 -6.91 7.81 12.35
N ALA A 150 -8.09 7.86 12.97
CA ALA A 150 -9.32 8.30 12.31
C ALA A 150 -9.18 9.72 11.73
N LEU A 151 -8.54 10.63 12.46
CA LEU A 151 -8.27 11.99 12.00
C LEU A 151 -7.35 12.02 10.76
N LEU A 152 -6.31 11.19 10.72
CA LEU A 152 -5.40 11.08 9.57
C LEU A 152 -6.04 10.38 8.37
N LEU A 153 -6.97 9.45 8.60
CA LEU A 153 -7.68 8.73 7.55
C LEU A 153 -8.84 9.54 6.95
N LEU A 154 -9.50 10.37 7.76
CA LEU A 154 -10.69 11.13 7.38
C LEU A 154 -10.51 11.93 6.08
N PRO A 155 -9.40 12.66 5.83
CA PRO A 155 -9.19 13.37 4.57
C PRO A 155 -9.26 12.46 3.34
N LEU A 156 -8.70 11.24 3.40
CA LEU A 156 -8.75 10.28 2.30
C LEU A 156 -10.19 9.78 2.06
N VAL A 157 -10.95 9.56 3.12
CA VAL A 157 -12.36 9.14 3.02
C VAL A 157 -13.19 10.24 2.37
N LEU A 158 -12.99 11.50 2.75
CA LEU A 158 -13.70 12.64 2.16
C LEU A 158 -13.28 12.87 0.70
N ASP A 159 -11.99 12.87 0.39
CA ASP A 159 -11.49 13.01 -1.00
C ASP A 159 -11.98 11.87 -1.89
N GLY A 160 -11.84 10.63 -1.42
CA GLY A 160 -12.30 9.43 -2.11
C GLY A 160 -13.81 9.42 -2.33
N GLY A 161 -14.57 9.70 -1.27
CA GLY A 161 -16.04 9.71 -1.29
C GLY A 161 -16.61 10.79 -2.18
N THR A 162 -16.07 12.02 -2.11
CA THR A 162 -16.54 13.11 -2.98
C THR A 162 -16.20 12.87 -4.46
N HIS A 163 -15.04 12.28 -4.76
CA HIS A 163 -14.75 11.80 -6.13
C HIS A 163 -15.74 10.72 -6.57
N ALA A 164 -16.00 9.71 -5.75
CA ALA A 164 -16.93 8.64 -6.10
C ALA A 164 -18.34 9.17 -6.38
N ILE A 165 -18.82 10.11 -5.56
CA ILE A 165 -20.11 10.78 -5.76
C ILE A 165 -20.10 11.60 -7.06
N SER A 166 -19.02 12.35 -7.31
CA SER A 166 -18.86 13.14 -8.54
C SER A 166 -18.87 12.26 -9.78
N ASP A 167 -18.20 11.11 -9.74
CA ASP A 167 -18.06 10.19 -10.88
C ASP A 167 -19.38 9.50 -11.24
N PHE A 168 -20.43 9.56 -10.40
CA PHE A 168 -21.79 9.08 -10.77
C PHE A 168 -22.43 9.90 -11.90
N ALA A 169 -22.01 11.16 -12.10
CA ALA A 169 -22.41 11.95 -13.26
C ALA A 169 -21.68 11.51 -14.55
N GLY A 170 -20.67 10.64 -14.44
CA GLY A 170 -19.73 10.27 -15.49
C GLY A 170 -18.34 10.89 -15.26
N ILE A 171 -17.28 10.22 -15.73
CA ILE A 171 -15.91 10.72 -15.61
C ILE A 171 -15.78 12.02 -16.41
N GLY A 172 -15.32 13.09 -15.75
CA GLY A 172 -15.20 14.42 -16.33
C GLY A 172 -16.50 15.23 -16.40
N LEU A 173 -17.60 14.76 -15.79
CA LEU A 173 -18.91 15.44 -15.85
C LEU A 173 -19.44 15.90 -14.48
N GLY A 174 -18.84 15.42 -13.39
CA GLY A 174 -19.29 15.74 -12.04
C GLY A 174 -18.73 17.04 -11.47
N PHE A 175 -19.23 17.43 -10.29
CA PHE A 175 -18.86 18.70 -9.63
C PHE A 175 -17.38 18.82 -9.24
N ARG A 176 -16.67 17.70 -9.12
CA ARG A 176 -15.21 17.68 -8.89
C ARG A 176 -14.43 17.95 -10.17
N ASP A 177 -15.02 17.83 -11.35
CA ASP A 177 -14.31 18.11 -12.60
C ASP A 177 -14.08 19.63 -12.74
N THR A 178 -15.08 20.46 -12.48
CA THR A 178 -14.90 21.92 -12.55
C THR A 178 -14.44 22.55 -11.24
N ASN A 179 -14.73 21.91 -10.11
CA ASN A 179 -14.61 22.47 -8.75
C ASN A 179 -15.13 23.92 -8.65
N THR A 180 -16.26 24.23 -9.29
CA THR A 180 -16.89 25.57 -9.23
C THR A 180 -17.19 25.99 -7.79
N TRP A 181 -17.56 25.05 -6.92
CA TRP A 181 -17.76 25.29 -5.49
C TRP A 181 -16.51 25.87 -4.82
N LEU A 182 -15.33 25.36 -5.16
CA LEU A 182 -14.05 25.81 -4.60
C LEU A 182 -13.66 27.16 -5.20
N THR A 183 -13.92 27.34 -6.49
CA THR A 183 -13.69 28.60 -7.20
C THR A 183 -14.45 29.75 -6.53
N LEU A 184 -15.74 29.53 -6.22
CA LEU A 184 -16.58 30.50 -5.52
C LEU A 184 -16.10 30.74 -4.08
N LEU A 185 -15.79 29.66 -3.35
CA LEU A 185 -15.31 29.75 -1.96
C LEU A 185 -14.02 30.55 -1.83
N THR A 186 -13.13 30.44 -2.80
CA THR A 186 -11.82 31.11 -2.83
C THR A 186 -11.85 32.44 -3.56
N ASN A 187 -13.02 32.90 -4.00
CA ASN A 187 -13.19 34.12 -4.79
C ASN A 187 -12.20 34.20 -5.98
N HIS A 188 -12.06 33.09 -6.71
CA HIS A 188 -11.19 32.99 -7.88
C HIS A 188 -9.70 33.32 -7.63
N ALA A 189 -9.19 33.10 -6.41
CA ALA A 189 -7.82 33.47 -6.05
C ALA A 189 -6.71 32.72 -6.83
N PHE A 190 -6.99 31.50 -7.31
CA PHE A 190 -6.06 30.66 -8.06
C PHE A 190 -6.34 30.60 -9.58
N PRO A 191 -5.38 30.16 -10.42
CA PRO A 191 -5.59 29.97 -11.85
C PRO A 191 -6.68 28.92 -12.16
N ALA A 192 -7.34 29.02 -13.32
CA ALA A 192 -8.37 28.06 -13.74
C ALA A 192 -7.88 26.60 -13.77
N THR A 193 -6.62 26.38 -14.12
CA THR A 193 -5.96 25.06 -14.15
C THR A 193 -5.79 24.43 -12.77
N PHE A 194 -5.84 25.23 -11.69
CA PHE A 194 -5.84 24.71 -10.33
C PHE A 194 -7.19 24.09 -9.98
N TYR A 195 -8.30 24.70 -10.40
CA TYR A 195 -9.63 24.21 -10.04
C TYR A 195 -10.09 23.04 -10.90
N ALA A 196 -9.89 23.11 -12.21
CA ALA A 196 -10.50 22.17 -13.13
C ALA A 196 -9.63 20.93 -13.43
N GLY A 197 -10.29 19.79 -13.54
CA GLY A 197 -9.77 18.52 -14.03
C GLY A 197 -8.86 17.78 -13.05
N ASP A 198 -8.29 16.70 -13.57
CA ASP A 198 -7.47 15.74 -12.82
C ASP A 198 -5.96 15.87 -13.09
N ALA A 199 -5.56 16.89 -13.86
CA ALA A 199 -4.18 17.13 -14.24
C ALA A 199 -3.25 17.31 -13.03
N LEU A 200 -1.98 16.95 -13.21
CA LEU A 200 -0.95 17.11 -12.18
C LEU A 200 -0.86 18.59 -11.76
N GLY A 201 -0.99 18.84 -10.46
CA GLY A 201 -1.02 20.20 -9.89
C GLY A 201 -2.41 20.83 -9.77
N SER A 202 -3.47 20.18 -10.27
CA SER A 202 -4.85 20.58 -9.94
C SER A 202 -5.18 20.25 -8.49
N PHE A 203 -6.24 20.88 -7.97
CA PHE A 203 -6.78 20.63 -6.64
C PHE A 203 -7.08 19.13 -6.45
N ASN A 204 -7.70 18.48 -7.43
CA ASN A 204 -7.99 17.05 -7.37
C ASN A 204 -6.72 16.19 -7.25
N SER A 205 -5.69 16.50 -8.04
CA SER A 205 -4.41 15.76 -7.96
C SER A 205 -3.71 16.01 -6.62
N ILE A 206 -3.64 17.25 -6.16
CA ILE A 206 -3.00 17.61 -4.89
C ILE A 206 -3.71 16.95 -3.71
N MET A 207 -5.04 16.95 -3.68
CA MET A 207 -5.81 16.27 -2.63
C MET A 207 -5.57 14.76 -2.64
N ARG A 208 -5.54 14.11 -3.82
CA ARG A 208 -5.21 12.67 -3.93
C ARG A 208 -3.82 12.37 -3.35
N PHE A 209 -2.83 13.24 -3.58
CA PHE A 209 -1.50 13.09 -2.99
C PHE A 209 -1.50 13.29 -1.48
N ILE A 210 -1.94 14.45 -0.98
CA ILE A 210 -1.89 14.79 0.45
C ILE A 210 -2.65 13.76 1.28
N THR A 211 -3.87 13.42 0.86
CA THR A 211 -4.72 12.48 1.62
C THR A 211 -4.17 11.06 1.61
N GLY A 212 -3.58 10.62 0.49
CA GLY A 212 -2.87 9.34 0.42
C GLY A 212 -1.68 9.27 1.37
N ILE A 213 -0.87 10.33 1.44
CA ILE A 213 0.26 10.44 2.37
C ILE A 213 -0.20 10.37 3.82
N LEU A 214 -1.21 11.17 4.20
CA LEU A 214 -1.73 11.20 5.56
C LEU A 214 -2.25 9.83 6.01
N ALA A 215 -3.02 9.17 5.15
CA ALA A 215 -3.53 7.84 5.44
C ALA A 215 -2.38 6.81 5.55
N GLY A 216 -1.37 6.89 4.69
CA GLY A 216 -0.19 6.02 4.75
C GLY A 216 0.61 6.18 6.05
N VAL A 217 0.86 7.43 6.47
CA VAL A 217 1.46 7.75 7.78
C VAL A 217 0.60 7.19 8.91
N GLY A 218 -0.71 7.41 8.85
CA GLY A 218 -1.65 6.94 9.86
C GLY A 218 -1.61 5.43 10.05
N ILE A 219 -1.58 4.66 8.95
CA ILE A 219 -1.49 3.20 8.98
C ILE A 219 -0.21 2.75 9.67
N VAL A 220 0.94 3.31 9.27
CA VAL A 220 2.23 2.92 9.84
C VAL A 220 2.28 3.28 11.33
N TRP A 221 1.88 4.50 11.68
CA TRP A 221 1.95 4.99 13.06
C TRP A 221 0.98 4.24 14.00
N LEU A 222 -0.15 3.76 13.48
CA LEU A 222 -1.02 2.88 14.24
C LEU A 222 -0.44 1.45 14.30
N ALA A 223 -0.37 0.76 13.17
CA ALA A 223 -0.19 -0.70 13.13
C ALA A 223 1.22 -1.17 13.50
N PHE A 224 2.27 -0.47 13.06
CA PHE A 224 3.64 -0.97 13.19
C PHE A 224 4.12 -1.01 14.65
N PRO A 225 3.88 0.04 15.48
CA PRO A 225 4.13 -0.04 16.91
C PRO A 225 3.40 -1.19 17.59
N TYR A 226 2.13 -1.46 17.24
CA TYR A 226 1.38 -2.58 17.82
C TYR A 226 1.99 -3.92 17.45
N ILE A 227 2.29 -4.16 16.16
CA ILE A 227 2.92 -5.41 15.70
C ILE A 227 4.27 -5.63 16.43
N HIS A 228 5.09 -4.59 16.53
CA HIS A 228 6.39 -4.66 17.18
C HIS A 228 6.28 -4.97 18.69
N GLN A 229 5.33 -4.35 19.39
CA GLN A 229 5.09 -4.62 20.79
C GLN A 229 4.59 -6.05 21.02
N THR A 230 3.62 -6.51 20.21
CA THR A 230 3.11 -7.88 20.28
C THR A 230 4.21 -8.91 20.08
N GLN A 231 5.16 -8.67 19.17
CA GLN A 231 6.29 -9.57 18.99
C GLN A 231 7.23 -9.62 20.19
N ALA A 232 7.54 -8.46 20.77
CA ALA A 232 8.35 -8.40 21.98
C ALA A 232 7.67 -9.16 23.14
N TYR A 233 6.35 -9.00 23.30
CA TYR A 233 5.58 -9.74 24.29
C TYR A 233 5.56 -11.24 24.02
N ASN A 234 5.37 -11.67 22.77
CA ASN A 234 5.37 -13.08 22.41
C ASN A 234 6.74 -13.72 22.69
N GLN A 235 7.85 -13.03 22.38
CA GLN A 235 9.19 -13.50 22.71
C GLN A 235 9.39 -13.68 24.23
N GLN A 236 8.93 -12.73 25.04
CA GLN A 236 8.98 -12.84 26.49
C GLN A 236 8.13 -14.00 27.03
N LEU A 237 6.94 -14.21 26.46
CA LEU A 237 6.07 -15.32 26.84
C LEU A 237 6.68 -16.68 26.48
N ASP A 238 7.32 -16.80 25.31
CA ASP A 238 8.01 -18.00 24.89
C ASP A 238 9.20 -18.33 25.81
N GLU A 239 9.99 -17.33 26.19
CA GLU A 239 11.08 -17.47 27.16
C GLU A 239 10.57 -17.94 28.53
N LEU A 240 9.50 -17.32 29.05
CA LEU A 240 8.89 -17.69 30.34
C LEU A 240 8.34 -19.11 30.31
N ASN A 241 7.67 -19.52 29.22
CA ASN A 241 7.15 -20.87 29.06
C ASN A 241 8.28 -21.90 29.01
N TYR A 242 9.35 -21.60 28.28
CA TYR A 242 10.52 -22.46 28.20
C TYR A 242 11.17 -22.69 29.58
N VAL A 243 11.34 -21.62 30.37
CA VAL A 243 11.87 -21.71 31.74
C VAL A 243 10.97 -22.58 32.63
N LYS A 244 9.65 -22.39 32.60
CA LYS A 244 8.69 -23.20 33.37
C LYS A 244 8.77 -24.68 33.03
N VAL A 245 8.88 -25.02 31.75
CA VAL A 245 9.02 -26.42 31.30
C VAL A 245 10.32 -27.02 31.84
N ILE A 246 11.43 -26.30 31.81
CA ILE A 246 12.70 -26.76 32.40
C ILE A 246 12.55 -27.01 33.90
N GLU A 247 11.90 -26.12 34.64
CA GLU A 247 11.68 -26.27 36.08
C GLU A 247 10.82 -27.50 36.39
N GLN A 248 9.76 -27.75 35.61
CA GLN A 248 8.92 -28.94 35.73
C GLN A 248 9.71 -30.23 35.49
N ILE A 249 10.55 -30.26 34.44
CA ILE A 249 11.42 -31.40 34.14
C ILE A 249 12.40 -31.65 35.29
N LYS A 250 13.00 -30.58 35.85
CA LYS A 250 13.91 -30.71 37.01
C LYS A 250 13.18 -31.28 38.22
N ALA A 251 11.99 -30.77 38.54
CA ALA A 251 11.19 -31.23 39.68
C ALA A 251 10.72 -32.70 39.54
N GLN A 252 10.40 -33.15 38.33
CA GLN A 252 10.04 -34.55 38.07
C GLN A 252 11.24 -35.50 38.13
N ASN A 253 12.42 -35.03 37.71
CA ASN A 253 13.65 -35.84 37.72
C ASN A 253 14.33 -35.87 39.09
N THR A 254 14.00 -34.94 40.00
CA THR A 254 14.31 -35.08 41.42
C THR A 254 13.36 -36.08 42.08
N HIS A 255 13.41 -37.34 41.68
CA HIS A 255 13.03 -38.40 42.62
C HIS A 255 14.11 -38.43 43.71
N PRO A 256 13.74 -38.51 45.00
CA PRO A 256 14.73 -38.79 46.02
C PRO A 256 15.42 -40.10 45.63
N PRO A 257 16.74 -40.23 45.79
CA PRO A 257 17.35 -41.54 45.85
C PRO A 257 16.73 -42.23 47.07
N GLY A 258 15.61 -42.93 46.87
CA GLY A 258 14.85 -43.54 47.94
C GLY A 258 15.22 -45.00 48.04
N GLY A 259 15.58 -45.40 49.27
CA GLY A 259 15.13 -46.66 49.85
C GLY A 259 16.04 -47.85 49.68
#